data_AF-W4M422-F1
#
_entry.id   AF-W4M422-F1
#
_cell.length_a   1.000
_cell.length_b   1.000
_cell.length_c   1.000
_cell.angle_alpha   90.00
_cell.angle_beta   90.00
_cell.angle_gamma   90.00
#
_symmetry.space_group_name_H-M   'P 1'
#
loop_
_entity.id
_entity.type
_entity.pdbx_description
1 polymer ?
#
loop_
_entity_poly.entity_id
_entity_poly.type
_entity_poly.pdbx_seq_one_letter_code
_entity_poly.pdbx_strand_id
1 'polypeptide(L)'
;MTMVEAFSKAKNRYQSMGEITLSIPDELLVALKITPEQCGPELRLAAAMKLYEMGRLSSGAAAKLAGIPRVVFLNKLADYGVDTFRLSQQDLVQETPLV
;
A
#
# COMPACT_ATOMS: atom_id res chain seq x y z
N MET A 1 -17.14 -0.69 31.16
CA MET A 1 -16.29 -0.92 29.98
C MET A 1 -14.88 -1.14 30.47
N THR A 2 -14.41 -2.38 30.44
CA THR A 2 -13.09 -2.75 30.95
C THR A 2 -12.01 -2.37 29.95
N MET A 3 -10.77 -2.19 30.42
CA MET A 3 -9.63 -1.88 29.55
C MET A 3 -9.48 -2.93 28.42
N VAL A 4 -9.78 -4.19 28.72
CA VAL A 4 -9.81 -5.32 27.76
C VAL A 4 -10.84 -5.10 26.65
N GLU A 5 -12.05 -4.67 26.99
CA GLU A 5 -13.12 -4.37 26.01
C GLU A 5 -12.76 -3.16 25.12
N ALA A 6 -12.10 -2.15 25.68
CA ALA A 6 -11.65 -0.97 24.92
C ALA A 6 -10.58 -1.34 23.88
N PHE A 7 -9.59 -2.16 24.25
CA PHE A 7 -8.55 -2.64 23.32
C PHE A 7 -9.12 -3.55 22.23
N SER A 8 -10.04 -4.45 22.59
CA SER A 8 -10.74 -5.32 21.62
C SER A 8 -11.55 -4.50 20.61
N LYS A 9 -12.31 -3.50 21.09
CA LYS A 9 -13.12 -2.62 20.24
C LYS A 9 -12.27 -1.69 19.36
N ALA A 10 -11.12 -1.23 19.83
CA ALA A 10 -10.16 -0.46 19.04
C ALA A 10 -9.51 -1.30 17.93
N LYS A 11 -9.11 -2.55 18.23
CA LYS A 11 -8.61 -3.51 17.22
C LYS A 11 -9.65 -3.75 16.13
N ASN A 12 -10.92 -3.92 16.51
CA ASN A 12 -12.01 -4.22 15.59
C ASN A 12 -12.32 -3.05 14.62
N ARG A 13 -12.08 -1.80 15.03
CA ARG A 13 -12.24 -0.60 14.17
C ARG A 13 -11.12 -0.44 13.13
N TYR A 14 -10.00 -1.14 13.27
CA TYR A 14 -8.85 -1.09 12.34
C TYR A 14 -8.82 -2.30 11.37
N GLN A 15 -9.85 -3.14 11.40
CA GLN A 15 -9.98 -4.37 10.60
C GLN A 15 -11.09 -4.29 9.54
N SER A 16 -11.76 -3.14 9.38
CA SER A 16 -12.71 -2.96 8.29
C SER A 16 -11.95 -2.80 6.96
N MET A 17 -11.99 -3.83 6.13
CA MET A 17 -11.54 -3.76 4.74
C MET A 17 -12.59 -3.01 3.91
N GLY A 18 -12.17 -1.94 3.24
CA GLY A 18 -12.97 -1.29 2.21
C GLY A 18 -12.71 -1.95 0.84
N GLU A 19 -13.74 -2.03 0.02
CA GLU A 19 -13.65 -2.51 -1.36
C GLU A 19 -13.81 -1.34 -2.34
N ILE A 20 -13.05 -1.38 -3.44
CA ILE A 20 -13.15 -0.44 -4.55
C ILE A 20 -13.40 -1.26 -5.81
N THR A 21 -14.53 -1.03 -6.48
CA THR A 21 -14.86 -1.64 -7.77
C THR A 21 -14.56 -0.65 -8.88
N LEU A 22 -13.79 -1.09 -9.89
CA LEU A 22 -13.47 -0.31 -11.09
C LEU A 22 -13.95 -1.07 -12.32
N SER A 23 -14.70 -0.40 -13.19
CA SER A 23 -15.05 -0.93 -14.50
C SER A 23 -13.99 -0.48 -15.50
N ILE A 24 -13.23 -1.43 -16.05
CA ILE A 24 -12.12 -1.18 -16.97
C ILE A 24 -12.45 -1.86 -18.30
N PRO A 25 -12.42 -1.14 -19.43
CA PRO A 25 -12.59 -1.73 -20.75
C PRO A 25 -11.50 -2.76 -21.05
N ASP A 26 -11.88 -3.92 -21.61
CA ASP A 26 -10.94 -5.01 -21.96
C ASP A 26 -9.83 -4.55 -22.92
N GLU A 27 -10.12 -3.60 -23.81
CA GLU A 27 -9.15 -3.00 -24.72
C GLU A 27 -7.94 -2.36 -24.00
N LEU A 28 -8.16 -1.81 -22.79
CA LEU A 28 -7.09 -1.25 -21.99
C LEU A 28 -6.22 -2.36 -21.36
N LEU A 29 -6.83 -3.49 -20.97
CA LEU A 29 -6.09 -4.64 -20.46
C LEU A 29 -5.17 -5.22 -21.54
N VAL A 30 -5.67 -5.28 -22.79
CA VAL A 30 -4.88 -5.68 -23.96
C VAL A 30 -3.73 -4.71 -24.21
N ALA A 31 -3.99 -3.40 -24.17
CA ALA A 31 -2.96 -2.37 -24.35
C ALA A 31 -1.87 -2.44 -23.27
N LEU A 32 -2.26 -2.74 -22.02
CA LEU A 32 -1.36 -2.95 -20.88
C LEU A 32 -0.66 -4.32 -20.89
N LYS A 33 -1.09 -5.25 -21.76
CA LYS A 33 -0.59 -6.64 -21.83
C LYS A 33 -0.75 -7.40 -20.52
N ILE A 34 -1.86 -7.18 -19.82
CA ILE A 34 -2.19 -7.87 -18.57
C ILE A 34 -3.53 -8.59 -18.70
N THR A 35 -3.72 -9.66 -17.93
CA THR A 35 -5.01 -10.34 -17.83
C THR A 35 -5.94 -9.63 -16.84
N PRO A 36 -7.27 -9.88 -16.88
CA PRO A 36 -8.20 -9.34 -15.89
C PRO A 36 -7.81 -9.66 -14.44
N GLU A 37 -7.28 -10.85 -14.19
CA GLU A 37 -6.84 -11.30 -12.86
C GLU A 37 -5.59 -10.56 -12.38
N GLN A 38 -4.75 -10.10 -13.29
CA GLN A 38 -3.55 -9.32 -12.99
C GLN A 38 -3.86 -7.84 -12.75
N CYS A 39 -4.94 -7.32 -13.34
CA CYS A 39 -5.28 -5.89 -13.28
C CYS A 39 -5.53 -5.38 -11.85
N GLY A 40 -6.24 -6.14 -11.02
CA GLY A 40 -6.53 -5.74 -9.64
C GLY A 40 -5.26 -5.58 -8.79
N PRO A 41 -4.39 -6.61 -8.71
CA PRO A 41 -3.09 -6.52 -8.05
C PRO A 41 -2.20 -5.40 -8.60
N GLU A 42 -2.14 -5.23 -9.93
CA GLU A 42 -1.34 -4.21 -10.61
C GLU A 42 -1.76 -2.80 -10.19
N LEU A 43 -3.07 -2.50 -10.27
CA LEU A 43 -3.60 -1.20 -9.87
C LEU A 43 -3.46 -0.92 -8.38
N ARG A 44 -3.61 -1.96 -7.55
CA ARG A 44 -3.41 -1.84 -6.09
C ARG A 44 -1.96 -1.48 -5.77
N LEU A 45 -1.00 -2.11 -6.45
CA LEU A 45 0.42 -1.81 -6.29
C LEU A 45 0.72 -0.38 -6.77
N ALA A 46 0.24 0.01 -7.96
CA ALA A 46 0.42 1.34 -8.50
C ALA A 46 -0.17 2.43 -7.58
N ALA A 47 -1.37 2.20 -7.02
CA ALA A 47 -1.99 3.11 -6.06
C ALA A 47 -1.17 3.23 -4.77
N ALA A 48 -0.67 2.11 -4.23
CA ALA A 48 0.20 2.11 -3.06
C ALA A 48 1.50 2.88 -3.30
N MET A 49 2.14 2.67 -4.44
CA MET A 49 3.34 3.40 -4.86
C MET A 49 3.06 4.89 -4.99
N LYS A 50 1.97 5.28 -5.66
CA LYS A 50 1.67 6.71 -5.86
C LYS A 50 1.39 7.42 -4.54
N LEU A 51 0.66 6.77 -3.63
CA LEU A 51 0.38 7.34 -2.31
C LEU A 51 1.63 7.43 -1.43
N TYR A 52 2.58 6.50 -1.58
CA TYR A 52 3.90 6.59 -0.96
C TYR A 52 4.72 7.76 -1.52
N GLU A 53 4.81 7.86 -2.85
CA GLU A 53 5.52 8.95 -3.55
C GLU A 53 4.99 10.34 -3.15
N MET A 54 3.68 10.45 -2.93
CA MET A 54 3.02 11.67 -2.45
C MET A 54 3.21 11.95 -0.95
N GLY A 55 3.88 11.08 -0.18
CA GLY A 55 4.02 11.18 1.28
C GLY A 55 2.71 10.98 2.05
N ARG A 56 1.69 10.38 1.43
CA ARG A 56 0.39 10.13 2.07
C ARG A 56 0.36 8.81 2.83
N LEU A 57 1.19 7.86 2.43
CA LEU A 57 1.40 6.59 3.12
C LEU A 57 2.89 6.43 3.42
N SER A 58 3.21 5.90 4.61
CA SER A 58 4.55 5.39 4.89
C SER A 58 4.82 4.12 4.09
N SER A 59 6.09 3.73 3.96
CA SER A 59 6.46 2.47 3.28
C SER A 59 5.76 1.24 3.87
N GLY A 60 5.55 1.18 5.19
CA GLY A 60 4.79 0.09 5.84
C GLY A 60 3.30 0.09 5.50
N ALA A 61 2.67 1.27 5.48
CA ALA A 61 1.25 1.41 5.15
C ALA A 61 0.98 1.13 3.65
N ALA A 62 1.87 1.60 2.78
CA ALA A 62 1.81 1.33 1.35
C ALA A 62 2.01 -0.17 1.04
N ALA A 63 2.97 -0.83 1.68
CA ALA A 63 3.16 -2.27 1.55
C ALA A 63 1.91 -3.07 2.01
N LYS A 64 1.28 -2.64 3.12
CA LYS A 64 0.02 -3.23 3.60
C LYS A 64 -1.11 -3.05 2.57
N LEU A 65 -1.23 -1.86 1.96
CA LEU A 65 -2.20 -1.61 0.89
C LEU A 65 -1.92 -2.49 -0.33
N ALA A 66 -0.66 -2.63 -0.73
CA ALA A 66 -0.24 -3.49 -1.84
C ALA A 66 -0.42 -5.00 -1.55
N GLY A 67 -0.58 -5.39 -0.28
CA GLY A 67 -0.73 -6.79 0.13
C GLY A 67 0.58 -7.59 0.05
N ILE A 68 1.74 -6.93 0.17
CA ILE A 68 3.06 -7.55 0.08
C ILE A 68 3.94 -7.15 1.28
N PRO A 69 5.02 -7.91 1.59
CA PRO A 69 5.95 -7.52 2.64
C PRO A 69 6.63 -6.16 2.35
N ARG A 70 6.92 -5.37 3.40
CA ARG A 70 7.56 -4.04 3.28
C ARG A 70 8.86 -4.08 2.47
N VAL A 71 9.71 -5.07 2.70
CA VAL A 71 10.98 -5.25 1.95
C VAL A 71 10.71 -5.48 0.46
N VAL A 72 9.70 -6.29 0.12
CA VAL A 72 9.32 -6.55 -1.27
C VAL A 72 8.76 -5.28 -1.93
N PHE A 73 7.96 -4.51 -1.20
CA PHE A 73 7.45 -3.21 -1.69
C PHE A 73 8.59 -2.24 -1.99
N LEU A 74 9.54 -2.09 -1.06
CA LEU A 74 10.70 -1.21 -1.23
C LEU A 74 11.56 -1.63 -2.44
N ASN A 75 11.78 -2.93 -2.63
CA ASN A 75 12.49 -3.44 -3.82
C ASN A 75 11.74 -3.12 -5.12
N LYS A 76 10.41 -3.24 -5.12
CA LYS A 76 9.57 -2.95 -6.29
C LYS A 76 9.51 -1.46 -6.67
N LEU A 77 9.82 -0.53 -5.76
CA LEU A 77 9.83 0.90 -6.09
C LEU A 77 10.85 1.22 -7.20
N ALA A 78 12.00 0.55 -7.17
CA ALA A 78 13.04 0.70 -8.19
C ALA A 78 12.57 0.21 -9.58
N ASP A 79 11.84 -0.91 -9.61
CA ASP A 79 11.32 -1.51 -10.85
C ASP A 79 10.27 -0.61 -11.55
N TYR A 80 9.54 0.20 -10.79
CA TYR A 80 8.50 1.11 -11.31
C TYR A 80 9.00 2.53 -11.62
N GLY A 81 10.31 2.79 -11.49
CA GLY A 81 10.88 4.12 -11.75
C GLY A 81 10.36 5.19 -10.78
N VAL A 82 9.86 4.79 -9.61
CA VAL A 82 9.51 5.73 -8.55
C VAL A 82 10.82 6.27 -7.99
N ASP A 83 10.99 7.58 -8.00
CA ASP A 83 12.20 8.23 -7.53
C ASP A 83 12.30 8.08 -5.99
N THR A 84 12.89 6.97 -5.55
CA THR A 84 13.00 6.55 -4.14
C THR A 84 13.91 7.46 -3.32
N PHE A 85 14.61 8.41 -3.96
CA PHE A 85 15.52 9.34 -3.28
C PHE A 85 14.81 10.42 -2.46
N ARG A 86 13.49 10.54 -2.55
CA ARG A 86 12.71 11.20 -1.48
C ARG A 86 12.46 10.21 -0.34
N LEU A 87 13.51 9.87 0.39
CA LEU A 87 13.38 9.60 1.82
C LEU A 87 12.79 10.87 2.45
N SER A 88 11.47 10.96 2.43
CA SER A 88 10.76 12.05 3.10
C SER A 88 11.06 11.92 4.59
N GLN A 89 11.25 13.03 5.28
CA GLN A 89 11.59 13.04 6.71
C GLN A 89 10.62 12.22 7.60
N GLN A 90 9.45 11.85 7.09
CA GLN A 90 8.47 10.99 7.76
C GLN A 90 8.92 9.53 7.87
N ASP A 91 9.72 8.99 6.95
CA ASP A 91 10.23 7.61 7.06
C ASP A 91 11.24 7.47 8.23
N LEU A 92 12.02 8.52 8.51
CA LEU A 92 12.96 8.57 9.65
C LEU A 92 12.28 8.66 11.03
N VAL A 93 11.06 9.22 11.10
CA VAL A 93 10.36 9.45 12.38
C VAL A 93 9.48 8.26 12.78
N GLN A 94 9.20 7.35 11.85
CA GLN A 94 8.41 6.13 12.11
C GLN A 94 9.28 4.87 12.28
N GLU A 95 10.60 4.97 12.08
CA GLU A 95 11.53 3.95 12.54
C GLU A 95 11.76 4.16 14.03
N THR A 96 11.04 3.39 14.85
CA THR A 96 11.36 3.25 16.27
C THR A 96 12.87 3.01 16.40
N PRO A 97 13.58 3.76 17.26
CA PRO A 97 14.97 3.45 17.57
C PRO A 97 15.06 1.97 17.94
N LEU A 98 16.01 1.26 17.33
CA LEU A 98 16.42 -0.04 17.82
C LEU A 98 16.92 0.18 19.25
N VAL A 99 16.09 -0.14 20.23
CA VAL A 99 16.46 -0.38 21.62
C VAL A 99 16.56 -1.88 21.84
#